data_AF-A0A7S2N4W5-F1
#
_entry.id   AF-A0A7S2N4W5-F1
#
_cell.length_a   1.000
_cell.length_b   1.000
_cell.length_c   1.000
_cell.angle_alpha   90.00
_cell.angle_beta   90.00
_cell.angle_gamma   90.00
#
_symmetry.space_group_name_H-M   'P 1'
#
loop_
_entity.id
_entity.type
_entity.pdbx_description
1 polymer ?
#
loop_
_entity_poly.entity_id
_entity_poly.type
_entity_poly.pdbx_seq_one_letter_code
_entity_poly.pdbx_strand_id
1 'polypeptide(L)'
;LFRITDQLNRGSHLITGKSKKIALADLNLRAGEICMKKSAFQTALTYLGAGMRLIDQNTCWQEHYKLVLRLYNTTAEAQYCNGSLDVIPKLLEDVFAQAKSFEDKLSAYSTQMLVLGAQFKSKDAISVGLGVLAAMG
;
A
#
# COMPACT_ATOMS: atom_id res chain seq x y z
N LEU A 1 -19.85 -3.99 3.51
CA LEU A 1 -18.54 -3.33 3.70
C LEU A 1 -18.61 -1.86 3.29
N PHE A 2 -18.71 -1.54 1.99
CA PHE A 2 -18.67 -0.17 1.45
C PHE A 2 -19.55 0.85 2.19
N ARG A 3 -20.87 0.61 2.33
CA ARG A 3 -21.79 1.54 3.03
C ARG A 3 -21.33 1.93 4.43
N ILE A 4 -20.78 0.98 5.19
CA ILE A 4 -20.31 1.23 6.57
C ILE A 4 -19.00 2.03 6.52
N THR A 5 -18.06 1.61 5.67
CA THR A 5 -16.79 2.31 5.45
C THR A 5 -17.03 3.76 5.02
N ASP A 6 -17.93 4.01 4.08
CA ASP A 6 -18.26 5.35 3.58
C ASP A 6 -18.85 6.24 4.69
N GLN A 7 -19.79 5.71 5.47
CA GLN A 7 -20.40 6.45 6.57
C GLN A 7 -19.37 6.82 7.65
N LEU A 8 -18.49 5.88 7.99
CA LEU A 8 -17.42 6.12 8.96
C LEU A 8 -16.36 7.09 8.42
N ASN A 9 -16.03 7.02 7.12
CA ASN A 9 -15.11 7.96 6.48
C ASN A 9 -15.65 9.40 6.53
N ARG A 10 -16.95 9.61 6.30
CA ARG A 10 -17.60 10.93 6.43
C ARG A 10 -17.48 11.50 7.84
N GLY A 11 -17.62 10.65 8.86
CA GLY A 11 -17.49 11.01 10.28
C GLY A 11 -16.07 10.91 10.84
N SER A 12 -15.05 10.66 10.02
CA SER A 12 -13.70 10.29 10.50
C SER A 12 -13.05 11.36 11.40
N HIS A 13 -13.35 12.64 11.15
CA HIS A 13 -12.87 13.77 11.96
C HIS A 13 -13.41 13.75 13.41
N LEU A 14 -14.51 13.05 13.68
CA LEU A 14 -15.08 12.88 15.02
C LEU A 14 -14.49 11.68 15.77
N ILE A 15 -13.70 10.84 15.10
CA ILE A 15 -13.10 9.65 15.70
C ILE A 15 -11.80 10.05 16.41
N THR A 16 -11.83 10.09 17.74
CA THR A 16 -10.66 10.49 18.56
C THR A 16 -9.83 9.30 19.05
N GLY A 17 -10.41 8.11 19.18
CA GLY A 17 -9.72 6.93 19.71
C GLY A 17 -8.80 6.24 18.67
N LYS A 18 -7.53 6.03 19.02
CA LYS A 18 -6.52 5.35 18.18
C LYS A 18 -7.04 4.01 17.63
N SER A 19 -7.53 3.14 18.52
CA SER A 19 -8.08 1.83 18.13
C SER A 19 -9.23 1.93 17.11
N LYS A 20 -10.11 2.93 17.26
CA LYS A 20 -11.21 3.16 16.30
C LYS A 20 -10.69 3.67 14.94
N LYS A 21 -9.67 4.52 14.92
CA LYS A 21 -9.02 4.96 13.67
C LYS A 21 -8.37 3.79 12.96
N ILE A 22 -7.68 2.92 13.69
CA ILE A 22 -7.05 1.71 13.15
C ILE A 22 -8.09 0.73 12.59
N ALA A 23 -9.21 0.52 13.29
CA ALA A 23 -10.31 -0.29 12.78
C ALA A 23 -10.90 0.28 11.48
N LEU A 24 -11.05 1.61 11.38
CA LEU A 24 -11.48 2.25 10.14
C LEU A 24 -10.42 2.18 9.04
N ALA A 25 -9.14 2.26 9.38
CA ALA A 25 -8.05 2.06 8.41
C ALA A 25 -8.07 0.63 7.83
N ASP A 26 -8.33 -0.39 8.65
CA ASP A 26 -8.50 -1.77 8.17
C ASP A 26 -9.74 -1.94 7.27
N LEU A 27 -10.87 -1.31 7.63
CA LEU A 27 -12.06 -1.31 6.77
C LEU A 27 -11.80 -0.66 5.40
N ASN A 28 -11.01 0.42 5.39
CA ASN A 28 -10.57 1.09 4.17
C ASN A 28 -9.62 0.21 3.35
N LEU A 29 -8.64 -0.44 3.98
CA LEU A 29 -7.76 -1.40 3.31
C LEU A 29 -8.57 -2.49 2.60
N ARG A 30 -9.48 -3.14 3.32
CA ARG A 30 -10.31 -4.23 2.77
C ARG A 30 -11.20 -3.76 1.62
N ALA A 31 -11.77 -2.55 1.71
CA ALA A 31 -12.54 -1.97 0.63
C ALA A 31 -11.66 -1.69 -0.60
N GLY A 32 -10.46 -1.13 -0.38
CA GLY A 32 -9.44 -0.91 -1.41
C GLY A 32 -9.02 -2.19 -2.12
N GLU A 33 -8.71 -3.26 -1.38
CA GLU A 33 -8.35 -4.57 -1.94
C GLU A 33 -9.48 -5.20 -2.77
N ILE A 34 -10.75 -5.03 -2.37
CA ILE A 34 -11.90 -5.48 -3.17
C ILE A 34 -12.00 -4.66 -4.46
N CYS A 35 -11.77 -3.35 -4.40
CA CYS A 35 -11.74 -2.49 -5.59
C CYS A 35 -10.59 -2.89 -6.54
N MET A 36 -9.40 -3.20 -6.01
CA MET A 36 -8.27 -3.72 -6.79
C MET A 36 -8.64 -4.98 -7.57
N LYS A 37 -9.28 -5.95 -6.90
CA LYS A 37 -9.75 -7.19 -7.53
C LYS A 37 -10.80 -6.98 -8.63
N LYS A 38 -11.49 -5.84 -8.62
CA LYS A 38 -12.48 -5.44 -9.62
C LYS A 38 -11.93 -4.46 -10.66
N SER A 39 -10.62 -4.20 -10.64
CA SER A 39 -9.95 -3.20 -11.47
C SER A 39 -10.53 -1.78 -11.32
N ALA A 40 -11.16 -1.48 -10.19
CA ALA A 40 -11.68 -0.16 -9.84
C ALA A 40 -10.59 0.66 -9.13
N PHE A 41 -9.46 0.89 -9.82
CA PHE A 41 -8.22 1.40 -9.22
C PHE A 41 -8.38 2.79 -8.60
N GLN A 42 -9.05 3.71 -9.31
CA GLN A 42 -9.29 5.05 -8.77
C GLN A 42 -10.12 5.03 -7.48
N THR A 43 -11.12 4.15 -7.41
CA THR A 43 -11.92 3.95 -6.18
C THR A 43 -11.11 3.27 -5.08
N ALA A 44 -10.23 2.32 -5.44
CA ALA A 44 -9.31 1.71 -4.49
C ALA A 44 -8.43 2.79 -3.83
N LEU A 45 -7.86 3.70 -4.62
CA LEU A 45 -7.05 4.81 -4.12
C LEU A 45 -7.82 5.74 -3.18
N THR A 46 -9.12 5.95 -3.41
CA THR A 46 -9.97 6.72 -2.48
C THR A 46 -10.03 6.07 -1.09
N TYR A 47 -10.29 4.75 -1.03
CA TYR A 47 -10.32 4.04 0.25
C TYR A 47 -8.94 3.92 0.88
N LEU A 48 -7.93 3.50 0.11
CA LEU A 48 -6.57 3.33 0.61
C LEU A 48 -6.01 4.64 1.16
N GLY A 49 -6.20 5.76 0.44
CA GLY A 49 -5.81 7.09 0.91
C GLY A 49 -6.55 7.54 2.17
N ALA A 50 -7.83 7.18 2.32
CA ALA A 50 -8.57 7.42 3.57
C ALA A 50 -7.99 6.61 4.73
N GLY A 51 -7.63 5.34 4.49
CA GLY A 51 -6.92 4.50 5.47
C GLY A 51 -5.57 5.09 5.88
N MET A 52 -4.79 5.60 4.93
CA MET A 52 -3.47 6.17 5.19
C MET A 52 -3.53 7.43 6.05
N ARG A 53 -4.58 8.26 5.89
CA ARG A 53 -4.78 9.46 6.73
C ARG A 53 -5.17 9.15 8.17
N LEU A 54 -5.59 7.93 8.47
CA LEU A 54 -6.04 7.51 9.80
C LEU A 54 -4.92 6.93 10.66
N ILE A 55 -3.82 6.50 10.02
CA ILE A 55 -2.66 5.94 10.72
C ILE A 55 -1.63 7.04 10.99
N ASP A 56 -0.98 6.94 12.14
CA ASP A 56 0.20 7.73 12.47
C ASP A 56 1.45 7.01 11.93
N GLN A 57 2.13 7.63 10.97
CA GLN A 57 3.29 7.06 10.28
C GLN A 57 4.47 6.77 11.24
N ASN A 58 4.56 7.47 12.37
CA ASN A 58 5.67 7.28 13.31
C ASN A 58 5.47 6.07 14.21
N THR A 59 4.21 5.76 14.58
CA THR A 59 3.91 4.72 15.59
C THR A 59 3.27 3.47 15.02
N CYS A 60 2.53 3.57 13.90
CA CYS A 60 1.74 2.45 13.40
C CYS A 60 2.56 1.34 12.74
N TRP A 61 3.76 1.63 12.22
CA TRP A 61 4.66 0.58 11.72
C TRP A 61 5.09 -0.40 12.83
N GLN A 62 5.28 0.10 14.05
CA GLN A 62 5.63 -0.70 15.23
C GLN A 62 4.40 -1.46 15.75
N GLU A 63 3.28 -0.75 15.97
CA GLU A 63 2.10 -1.28 16.66
C GLU A 63 1.15 -2.09 15.76
N HIS A 64 1.07 -1.72 14.48
CA HIS A 64 0.10 -2.25 13.51
C HIS A 64 0.77 -2.65 12.20
N TYR A 65 1.98 -3.20 12.30
CA TYR A 65 2.86 -3.57 11.19
C TYR A 65 2.14 -4.18 9.97
N LYS A 66 1.38 -5.26 10.18
CA LYS A 66 0.70 -5.98 9.08
C LYS A 66 -0.32 -5.11 8.33
N LEU A 67 -1.03 -4.24 9.03
CA LEU A 67 -1.98 -3.32 8.43
C LEU A 67 -1.25 -2.28 7.58
N VAL A 68 -0.22 -1.65 8.14
CA VAL A 68 0.53 -0.59 7.45
C VAL A 68 1.27 -1.14 6.23
N LEU A 69 1.93 -2.29 6.36
CA LEU A 69 2.60 -2.96 5.26
C LEU A 69 1.65 -3.24 4.09
N ARG A 70 0.47 -3.82 4.37
CA ARG A 70 -0.55 -4.09 3.33
C ARG A 70 -1.08 -2.80 2.72
N LEU A 71 -1.32 -1.77 3.53
CA LEU A 71 -1.84 -0.49 3.06
C LEU A 71 -0.86 0.19 2.10
N TYR A 72 0.42 0.24 2.43
CA TYR A 72 1.45 0.82 1.58
C TYR A 72 1.63 0.02 0.29
N ASN A 73 1.76 -1.32 0.37
CA ASN A 73 1.90 -2.17 -0.82
C ASN A 73 0.69 -2.07 -1.75
N THR A 74 -0.54 -2.16 -1.21
CA THR A 74 -1.77 -2.07 -2.03
C THR A 74 -1.91 -0.67 -2.64
N THR A 75 -1.50 0.38 -1.93
CA THR A 75 -1.51 1.75 -2.48
C THR A 75 -0.51 1.89 -3.62
N ALA A 76 0.71 1.37 -3.46
CA ALA A 76 1.73 1.42 -4.50
C ALA A 76 1.27 0.70 -5.78
N GLU A 77 0.68 -0.48 -5.64
CA GLU A 77 0.08 -1.24 -6.76
C GLU A 77 -1.07 -0.48 -7.41
N ALA A 78 -1.99 0.09 -6.62
CA ALA A 78 -3.11 0.88 -7.12
C ALA A 78 -2.65 2.14 -7.88
N GLN A 79 -1.59 2.82 -7.39
CA GLN A 79 -1.00 3.98 -8.06
C GLN A 79 -0.37 3.59 -9.40
N TYR A 80 0.31 2.44 -9.45
CA TYR A 80 0.86 1.88 -10.69
C TYR A 80 -0.25 1.65 -11.73
N CYS A 81 -1.33 0.96 -11.34
CA CYS A 81 -2.47 0.69 -12.22
C CYS A 81 -3.18 1.96 -12.70
N ASN A 82 -3.10 3.05 -11.93
CA ASN A 82 -3.66 4.35 -12.29
C ASN A 82 -2.66 5.26 -13.04
N GLY A 83 -1.46 4.75 -13.38
CA GLY A 83 -0.41 5.50 -14.09
C GLY A 83 0.28 6.59 -13.26
N SER A 84 0.01 6.67 -11.96
CA SER A 84 0.55 7.70 -11.06
C SER A 84 1.91 7.26 -10.48
N LEU A 85 2.94 7.23 -11.34
CA LEU A 85 4.22 6.60 -11.01
C LEU A 85 5.09 7.40 -10.02
N ASP A 86 4.91 8.71 -9.93
CA ASP A 86 5.80 9.61 -9.17
C ASP A 86 5.77 9.38 -7.66
N VAL A 87 4.65 8.91 -7.13
CA VAL A 87 4.47 8.70 -5.67
C VAL A 87 4.94 7.32 -5.20
N ILE A 88 5.11 6.38 -6.13
CA ILE A 88 5.41 4.98 -5.82
C ILE A 88 6.80 4.83 -5.17
N PRO A 89 7.89 5.46 -5.66
CA PRO A 89 9.20 5.32 -5.05
C PRO A 89 9.21 5.63 -3.56
N LYS A 90 8.46 6.66 -3.13
CA LYS A 90 8.39 7.01 -1.70
C LYS A 90 7.68 5.95 -0.87
N LEU A 91 6.58 5.39 -1.39
CA LEU A 91 5.86 4.29 -0.73
C LEU A 91 6.74 3.05 -0.59
N LEU A 92 7.50 2.71 -1.64
CA LEU A 92 8.38 1.55 -1.63
C LEU A 92 9.59 1.75 -0.70
N GLU A 93 10.18 2.95 -0.66
CA GLU A 93 11.24 3.30 0.29
C GLU A 93 10.79 3.04 1.73
N ASP A 94 9.59 3.52 2.09
CA ASP A 94 9.03 3.33 3.43
C ASP A 94 8.80 1.82 3.73
N VAL A 95 8.33 1.05 2.75
CA VAL A 95 8.18 -0.42 2.91
C VAL A 95 9.55 -1.10 3.10
N PHE A 96 10.55 -0.80 2.28
CA PHE A 96 11.86 -1.42 2.39
C PHE A 96 12.58 -1.08 3.69
N ALA A 97 12.40 0.14 4.20
CA ALA A 97 12.97 0.59 5.47
C ALA A 97 12.32 -0.10 6.69
N GLN A 98 11.02 -0.40 6.62
CA GLN A 98 10.25 -0.95 7.74
C GLN A 98 10.08 -2.47 7.69
N ALA A 99 10.34 -3.09 6.54
CA ALA A 99 10.18 -4.53 6.34
C ALA A 99 11.04 -5.34 7.32
N LYS A 100 10.40 -6.26 8.05
CA LYS A 100 11.02 -7.11 9.09
C LYS A 100 11.60 -8.40 8.53
N SER A 101 11.22 -8.77 7.31
CA SER A 101 11.64 -9.99 6.63
C SER A 101 11.85 -9.73 5.15
N PHE A 102 12.47 -10.69 4.45
CA PHE A 102 12.62 -10.60 3.00
C PHE A 102 11.27 -10.78 2.30
N GLU A 103 10.42 -11.66 2.82
CA GLU A 103 9.08 -11.95 2.32
C GLU A 103 8.21 -10.69 2.29
N ASP A 104 8.32 -9.84 3.31
CA ASP A 104 7.60 -8.57 3.40
C ASP A 104 7.97 -7.60 2.25
N LYS A 105 9.16 -7.74 1.68
CA LYS A 105 9.67 -6.89 0.58
C LYS A 105 9.23 -7.35 -0.80
N LEU A 106 8.76 -8.59 -0.95
CA LEU A 106 8.46 -9.19 -2.27
C LEU A 106 7.41 -8.41 -3.08
N SER A 107 6.36 -7.93 -2.41
CA SER A 107 5.32 -7.11 -3.05
C SER A 107 5.86 -5.75 -3.50
N ALA A 108 6.73 -5.13 -2.69
CA ALA A 108 7.39 -3.89 -3.03
C ALA A 108 8.37 -4.05 -4.22
N TYR A 109 9.17 -5.11 -4.25
CA TYR A 109 10.04 -5.41 -5.39
C TYR A 109 9.25 -5.68 -6.67
N SER A 110 8.15 -6.43 -6.59
CA SER A 110 7.26 -6.65 -7.74
C SER A 110 6.76 -5.33 -8.32
N THR A 111 6.30 -4.42 -7.45
CA THR A 111 5.84 -3.09 -7.86
C THR A 111 6.98 -2.25 -8.43
N GLN A 112 8.18 -2.31 -7.84
CA GLN A 112 9.37 -1.60 -8.34
C GLN A 112 9.73 -2.03 -9.77
N MET A 113 9.72 -3.33 -10.04
CA MET A 113 9.99 -3.87 -11.37
C MET A 113 8.95 -3.42 -12.40
N LEU A 114 7.67 -3.40 -12.01
CA LEU A 114 6.58 -2.90 -12.85
C LEU A 114 6.77 -1.41 -13.20
N VAL A 115 7.11 -0.58 -12.23
CA VAL A 115 7.40 0.85 -12.46
C VAL A 115 8.59 1.04 -13.40
N LEU A 116 9.69 0.30 -13.20
CA LEU A 116 10.86 0.35 -14.08
C LEU A 116 10.49 -0.07 -15.51
N GLY A 117 9.67 -1.11 -15.66
CA GLY A 117 9.14 -1.54 -16.96
C GLY A 117 8.33 -0.44 -17.65
N ALA A 118 7.42 0.22 -16.93
CA ALA A 118 6.63 1.34 -17.46
C ALA A 118 7.49 2.57 -17.83
N GLN A 119 8.67 2.72 -17.23
CA GLN A 119 9.66 3.75 -17.56
C GLN A 119 10.63 3.32 -18.67
N PHE A 120 10.40 2.19 -19.35
CA PHE A 120 11.29 1.60 -20.36
C PHE A 120 12.69 1.25 -19.85
N LYS A 121 12.85 1.08 -18.52
CA LYS A 121 14.09 0.67 -17.85
C LYS A 121 14.11 -0.85 -17.63
N SER A 122 13.82 -1.62 -18.68
CA SER A 122 13.66 -3.08 -18.57
C SER A 122 14.91 -3.80 -18.07
N LYS A 123 16.11 -3.29 -18.38
CA LYS A 123 17.38 -3.84 -17.85
C LYS A 123 17.47 -3.72 -16.33
N ASP A 124 17.06 -2.57 -15.79
CA ASP A 124 17.06 -2.34 -14.34
C ASP A 124 16.03 -3.23 -13.66
N ALA A 125 14.84 -3.39 -14.25
CA ALA A 125 13.81 -4.29 -13.75
C ALA A 125 14.30 -5.75 -13.68
N ILE A 126 14.98 -6.24 -14.73
CA ILE A 126 15.58 -7.58 -14.76
C ILE A 126 16.66 -7.72 -13.70
N SER A 127 17.53 -6.72 -13.55
CA SER A 127 18.58 -6.71 -12.53
C SER A 127 18.00 -6.85 -11.12
N VAL A 128 16.94 -6.10 -10.80
CA VAL A 128 16.21 -6.22 -9.53
C VAL A 128 15.66 -7.63 -9.35
N GLY A 129 14.98 -8.18 -10.36
CA GLY A 129 14.40 -9.52 -10.30
C GLY A 129 15.43 -10.62 -10.07
N LEU A 130 16.58 -10.56 -10.76
CA LEU A 130 17.69 -11.50 -10.55
C LEU A 130 18.28 -11.37 -9.13
N GLY A 131 18.42 -10.15 -8.62
CA GLY A 131 18.88 -9.92 -7.24
C GLY A 131 17.92 -10.50 -6.20
N VAL A 132 16.60 -10.35 -6.41
CA VAL A 132 15.56 -10.93 -5.53
C VAL A 132 15.63 -12.45 -5.57
N LEU A 133 15.73 -13.07 -6.76
CA LEU A 133 15.82 -14.52 -6.90
C LEU A 133 17.08 -15.10 -6.24
N ALA A 134 18.22 -14.42 -6.40
CA ALA A 134 19.48 -14.84 -5.77
C ALA A 134 19.41 -14.80 -4.23
N ALA A 135 18.65 -13.87 -3.65
CA ALA A 135 18.48 -13.76 -2.21
C ALA A 135 17.50 -14.81 -1.62
N MET A 136 16.75 -15.53 -2.45
CA MET A 136 15.85 -16.61 -2.02
C MET A 136 16.50 -18.01 -2.05
N GLY A 137 17.65 -18.14 -2.71
CA GLY A 137 18.37 -19.40 -2.92
C GLY A 137 19.36 -19.76 -1.82
#